data_AF-A0A7S1PL43-F1
#
_entry.id   AF-A0A7S1PL43-F1
#
_cell.length_a   1.000
_cell.length_b   1.000
_cell.length_c   1.000
_cell.angle_alpha   90.00
_cell.angle_beta   90.00
_cell.angle_gamma   90.00
#
_symmetry.space_group_name_H-M   'P 1'
#
loop_
_entity.id
_entity.type
_entity.pdbx_description
1 polymer ?
#
loop_
_entity_poly.entity_id
_entity_poly.type
_entity_poly.pdbx_seq_one_letter_code
_entity_poly.pdbx_strand_id
1 'polypeptide(L)'
;VTVSVLYCRLQFLATMPINADMQCVYGCIGSMGVLSAILGFRMSMFRVAGSPGEDDPNSELNKWYLANMLHSEWAPVGVGLGLALVAKGTAGKCATARNLIAIWTTARWAFTLAVLFCDKVAIKAPAMMTMYGTTLGMAGMLLIPSC
;
A
#
# COMPACT_ATOMS: atom_id res chain seq x y z
N VAL A 1 -19.46 26.58 -20.56
CA VAL A 1 -18.30 26.97 -19.71
C VAL A 1 -17.84 25.81 -18.79
N THR A 2 -18.74 24.98 -18.28
CA THR A 2 -18.41 23.82 -17.41
C THR A 2 -17.68 22.66 -18.13
N VAL A 3 -17.95 22.41 -19.41
CA VAL A 3 -17.35 21.29 -20.17
C VAL A 3 -15.85 21.52 -20.46
N SER A 4 -15.42 22.77 -20.68
CA SER A 4 -14.00 23.09 -20.97
C SER A 4 -13.08 22.96 -19.75
N VAL A 5 -13.59 23.18 -18.53
CA VAL A 5 -12.79 23.03 -17.31
C VAL A 5 -12.56 21.55 -17.00
N LEU A 6 -13.56 20.70 -17.26
CA LEU A 6 -13.43 19.25 -17.10
C LEU A 6 -12.42 18.67 -18.09
N TYR A 7 -12.48 19.09 -19.37
CA TYR A 7 -11.51 18.70 -20.39
C TYR A 7 -10.09 19.17 -20.07
N CYS A 8 -9.94 20.40 -19.57
CA CYS A 8 -8.63 20.94 -19.20
C CYS A 8 -8.02 20.18 -18.00
N ARG A 9 -8.84 19.78 -17.01
CA ARG A 9 -8.38 18.93 -15.89
C ARG A 9 -8.07 17.49 -16.32
N LEU A 10 -8.84 16.92 -17.23
CA LEU A 10 -8.58 15.59 -17.80
C LEU A 10 -7.32 15.56 -18.67
N GLN A 11 -7.06 16.62 -19.46
CA GLN A 11 -5.81 16.75 -20.20
C GLN A 11 -4.62 16.96 -19.26
N PHE A 12 -4.77 17.71 -18.17
CA PHE A 12 -3.69 17.91 -17.20
C PHE A 12 -3.30 16.61 -16.46
N LEU A 13 -4.27 15.72 -16.21
CA LEU A 13 -4.01 14.37 -15.69
C LEU A 13 -3.31 13.49 -16.73
N ALA A 14 -3.61 13.66 -18.02
CA ALA A 14 -3.00 12.90 -19.11
C ALA A 14 -1.59 13.38 -19.49
N THR A 15 -1.21 14.62 -19.17
CA THR A 15 0.10 15.21 -19.51
C THR A 15 1.07 15.31 -18.34
N MET A 16 0.81 14.66 -17.20
CA MET A 16 1.84 14.58 -16.16
C MET A 16 3.06 13.86 -16.76
N PRO A 17 4.24 14.50 -16.80
CA PRO A 17 5.43 13.86 -17.31
C PRO A 17 5.67 12.62 -16.44
N ILE A 18 5.50 11.44 -17.03
CA ILE A 18 5.88 10.18 -16.43
C ILE A 18 7.42 10.16 -16.47
N ASN A 19 8.05 10.92 -15.56
CA ASN A 19 9.44 10.71 -15.22
C ASN A 19 9.58 9.24 -14.77
N ALA A 20 10.70 8.59 -15.06
CA ALA A 20 10.93 7.18 -14.69
C ALA A 20 10.59 6.88 -13.21
N ASP A 21 10.83 7.86 -12.34
CA ASP A 21 10.52 7.79 -10.91
C ASP A 21 9.01 7.73 -10.59
N MET A 22 8.15 8.32 -11.43
CA MET A 22 6.68 8.26 -11.25
C MET A 22 6.10 6.91 -11.65
N GLN A 23 6.73 6.18 -12.59
CA GLN A 23 6.37 4.79 -12.87
C GLN A 23 6.59 3.91 -11.64
N CYS A 24 7.67 4.15 -10.90
CA CYS A 24 7.93 3.46 -9.63
C CYS A 24 6.82 3.74 -8.61
N VAL A 25 6.35 4.98 -8.48
CA VAL A 25 5.26 5.35 -7.56
C VAL A 25 3.96 4.64 -7.92
N TYR A 26 3.55 4.67 -9.20
CA TYR A 26 2.33 3.97 -9.63
C TYR A 26 2.48 2.45 -9.54
N GLY A 27 3.66 1.90 -9.83
CA GLY A 27 3.96 0.48 -9.65
C GLY A 27 3.88 0.06 -8.18
N CYS A 28 4.39 0.90 -7.26
CA CYS A 28 4.27 0.67 -5.82
C CYS A 28 2.80 0.60 -5.40
N ILE A 29 1.98 1.57 -5.80
CA ILE A 29 0.55 1.62 -5.50
C ILE A 29 -0.18 0.40 -6.12
N GLY A 30 0.10 0.11 -7.40
CA GLY A 30 -0.49 -1.02 -8.10
C GLY A 30 -0.16 -2.37 -7.46
N SER A 31 1.06 -2.52 -6.92
CA SER A 31 1.48 -3.75 -6.24
C SER A 31 0.65 -4.08 -5.00
N MET A 32 0.05 -3.08 -4.35
CA MET A 32 -0.86 -3.32 -3.22
C MET A 32 -2.17 -3.96 -3.66
N GLY A 33 -2.66 -3.64 -4.86
CA GLY A 33 -3.80 -4.32 -5.47
C GLY A 33 -3.49 -5.77 -5.79
N VAL A 34 -2.28 -6.05 -6.31
CA VAL A 34 -1.80 -7.43 -6.53
C VAL A 34 -1.75 -8.20 -5.21
N LEU A 35 -1.20 -7.60 -4.16
CA LEU A 35 -1.16 -8.23 -2.84
C LEU A 35 -2.56 -8.53 -2.29
N SER A 36 -3.51 -7.60 -2.43
CA SER A 36 -4.92 -7.82 -2.08
C SER A 36 -5.53 -8.99 -2.82
N ALA A 37 -5.26 -9.10 -4.13
CA ALA A 37 -5.77 -10.20 -4.96
C ALA A 37 -5.22 -11.56 -4.51
N ILE A 38 -3.91 -11.65 -4.22
CA ILE A 38 -3.27 -12.88 -3.75
C ILE A 38 -3.87 -13.32 -2.41
N LEU A 39 -3.93 -12.40 -1.43
CA LEU A 39 -4.46 -12.70 -0.10
C LEU A 39 -5.94 -13.08 -0.15
N GLY A 40 -6.74 -12.31 -0.89
CA GLY A 40 -8.17 -12.57 -1.07
C GLY A 40 -8.45 -13.89 -1.79
N PHE A 41 -7.68 -14.22 -2.83
CA PHE A 41 -7.78 -15.51 -3.53
C PHE A 41 -7.47 -16.67 -2.58
N ARG A 42 -6.38 -16.58 -1.81
CA ARG A 42 -5.98 -17.65 -0.89
C ARG A 42 -7.00 -17.85 0.24
N MET A 43 -7.54 -16.77 0.80
CA MET A 43 -8.62 -16.86 1.80
C MET A 43 -9.91 -17.45 1.22
N SER A 44 -10.23 -17.15 -0.04
CA SER A 44 -11.38 -17.75 -0.72
C SER A 44 -11.21 -19.27 -0.89
N MET A 45 -10.00 -19.72 -1.25
CA MET A 45 -9.67 -21.14 -1.32
C MET A 45 -9.84 -21.85 0.03
N PHE A 46 -9.39 -21.25 1.13
CA PHE A 46 -9.59 -21.82 2.47
C PHE A 46 -11.07 -21.96 2.84
N ARG A 47 -11.89 -20.96 2.52
CA ARG A 47 -13.35 -21.00 2.77
C ARG A 47 -14.05 -22.08 1.94
N VAL A 48 -13.68 -22.21 0.66
CA VAL A 48 -14.23 -23.27 -0.22
C VAL A 48 -13.81 -24.66 0.25
N ALA A 49 -12.61 -24.79 0.84
CA ALA A 49 -12.13 -26.04 1.43
C ALA A 49 -12.73 -26.38 2.81
N GLY A 50 -13.66 -25.56 3.33
CA GLY A 50 -14.31 -25.80 4.63
C GLY A 50 -13.49 -25.31 5.83
N SER A 51 -12.65 -24.30 5.67
CA SER A 51 -11.87 -23.65 6.74
C SER A 51 -10.99 -24.61 7.56
N PRO A 52 -10.05 -25.36 6.94
CA PRO A 52 -9.23 -26.32 7.67
C PRO A 52 -8.35 -25.62 8.72
N GLY A 53 -8.53 -25.99 9.99
CA GLY A 53 -7.75 -25.45 11.12
C GLY A 53 -8.26 -24.13 11.69
N GLU A 54 -9.54 -23.81 11.52
CA GLU A 54 -10.16 -22.58 12.09
C GLU A 54 -9.96 -22.46 13.61
N ASP A 55 -10.06 -23.57 14.34
CA ASP A 55 -9.89 -23.61 15.81
C ASP A 55 -8.43 -23.60 16.29
N ASP A 56 -7.45 -23.73 15.39
CA ASP A 56 -6.02 -23.72 15.74
C ASP A 56 -5.39 -22.35 15.42
N PRO A 57 -5.00 -21.54 16.42
CA PRO A 57 -4.42 -20.21 16.21
C PRO A 57 -3.12 -20.23 15.39
N ASN A 58 -2.43 -21.37 15.32
CA ASN A 58 -1.19 -21.53 14.54
C ASN A 58 -1.42 -22.10 13.15
N SER A 59 -2.68 -22.36 12.76
CA SER A 59 -3.01 -22.87 11.44
C SER A 59 -2.63 -21.89 10.34
N GLU A 60 -2.37 -22.44 9.15
CA GLU A 60 -2.18 -21.64 7.95
C GLU A 60 -3.38 -20.71 7.71
N LEU A 61 -4.61 -21.18 7.94
CA LEU A 61 -5.81 -20.36 7.79
C LEU A 61 -5.72 -19.09 8.63
N ASN A 62 -5.34 -19.21 9.91
CA ASN A 62 -5.24 -18.06 10.81
C ASN A 62 -4.10 -17.11 10.44
N LYS A 63 -2.96 -17.61 9.96
CA LYS A 63 -1.85 -16.76 9.46
C LYS A 63 -2.28 -15.96 8.23
N TRP A 64 -2.92 -16.62 7.27
CA TRP A 64 -3.41 -15.98 6.04
C TRP A 64 -4.58 -15.01 6.32
N TYR A 65 -5.46 -15.36 7.26
CA TYR A 65 -6.54 -14.49 7.71
C TYR A 65 -5.97 -13.20 8.33
N LEU A 66 -5.02 -13.33 9.25
CA LEU A 66 -4.36 -12.19 9.89
C LEU A 66 -3.65 -11.29 8.87
N ALA A 67 -2.90 -11.89 7.94
CA ALA A 67 -2.24 -11.16 6.86
C ALA A 67 -3.24 -10.38 5.99
N ASN A 68 -4.35 -11.01 5.60
CA ASN A 68 -5.40 -10.39 4.80
C ASN A 68 -6.13 -9.26 5.56
N MET A 69 -6.47 -9.49 6.83
CA MET A 69 -7.13 -8.49 7.67
C MET A 69 -6.26 -7.25 7.84
N LEU A 70 -5.01 -7.43 8.28
CA LEU A 70 -4.06 -6.31 8.43
C LEU A 70 -3.80 -5.60 7.09
N HIS A 71 -3.85 -6.31 5.97
CA HIS A 71 -3.67 -5.69 4.65
C HIS A 71 -4.89 -4.84 4.29
N SER A 72 -6.09 -5.35 4.52
CA SER A 72 -7.33 -4.62 4.26
C SER A 72 -7.48 -3.35 5.10
N GLU A 73 -6.93 -3.33 6.33
CA GLU A 73 -6.95 -2.16 7.20
C GLU A 73 -5.97 -1.08 6.73
N TRP A 74 -4.74 -1.46 6.39
CA TRP A 74 -3.66 -0.51 6.16
C TRP A 74 -3.41 -0.17 4.70
N ALA A 75 -3.78 -1.04 3.77
CA ALA A 75 -3.60 -0.78 2.34
C ALA A 75 -4.38 0.46 1.86
N PRO A 76 -5.67 0.67 2.21
CA PRO A 76 -6.40 1.87 1.81
C PRO A 76 -5.75 3.15 2.35
N VAL A 77 -5.21 3.11 3.57
CA VAL A 77 -4.56 4.26 4.21
C VAL A 77 -3.30 4.63 3.44
N GLY A 78 -2.38 3.69 3.21
CA GLY A 78 -1.12 3.99 2.52
C GLY A 78 -1.32 4.33 1.04
N VAL A 79 -2.20 3.61 0.34
CA VAL A 79 -2.55 3.92 -1.05
C VAL A 79 -3.22 5.30 -1.14
N GLY A 80 -4.15 5.61 -0.23
CA GLY A 80 -4.82 6.91 -0.18
C GLY A 80 -3.83 8.07 0.04
N LEU A 81 -2.89 7.91 0.98
CA LEU A 81 -1.84 8.91 1.23
C LEU A 81 -0.89 9.06 0.03
N GLY A 82 -0.49 7.95 -0.59
CA GLY A 82 0.36 7.98 -1.79
C GLY A 82 -0.32 8.70 -2.96
N LEU A 83 -1.59 8.39 -3.23
CA LEU A 83 -2.38 9.07 -4.26
C LEU A 83 -2.62 10.54 -3.93
N ALA A 84 -2.82 10.90 -2.66
CA ALA A 84 -2.95 12.29 -2.24
C ALA A 84 -1.66 13.08 -2.50
N LEU A 85 -0.49 12.50 -2.22
CA LEU A 85 0.83 13.12 -2.51
C LEU A 85 1.07 13.29 -4.01
N VAL A 86 0.60 12.34 -4.83
CA VAL A 86 0.62 12.43 -6.29
C VAL A 86 -0.31 13.55 -6.77
N ALA A 87 -1.55 13.59 -6.30
CA ALA A 87 -2.55 14.58 -6.69
C ALA A 87 -2.15 16.02 -6.30
N LYS A 88 -1.50 16.18 -5.13
CA LYS A 88 -0.91 17.45 -4.69
C LYS A 88 0.33 17.87 -5.52
N GLY A 89 0.90 16.94 -6.29
CA GLY A 89 2.13 17.14 -7.07
C GLY A 89 3.43 16.98 -6.28
N THR A 90 3.35 16.77 -4.96
CA THR A 90 4.50 16.59 -4.07
C THR A 90 5.34 15.37 -4.46
N ALA A 91 4.70 14.27 -4.87
CA ALA A 91 5.43 13.08 -5.33
C ALA A 91 6.22 13.35 -6.63
N GLY A 92 5.76 14.26 -7.48
CA GLY A 92 6.47 14.61 -8.72
C GLY A 92 7.70 15.50 -8.50
N LYS A 93 7.75 16.24 -7.39
CA LYS A 93 8.78 17.25 -7.11
C LYS A 93 9.75 16.86 -6.01
N CYS A 94 9.30 16.08 -5.02
CA CYS A 94 10.08 15.75 -3.84
C CYS A 94 10.50 14.28 -3.84
N ALA A 95 11.81 14.02 -3.89
CA ALA A 95 12.36 12.66 -3.77
C ALA A 95 11.92 11.96 -2.47
N THR A 96 11.81 12.70 -1.37
CA THR A 96 11.35 12.17 -0.08
C THR A 96 9.97 11.54 -0.15
N ALA A 97 9.00 12.18 -0.82
CA ALA A 97 7.65 11.64 -0.94
C ALA A 97 7.64 10.31 -1.72
N ARG A 98 8.41 10.24 -2.81
CA ARG A 98 8.55 9.02 -3.61
C ARG A 98 9.20 7.89 -2.81
N ASN A 99 10.28 8.20 -2.09
CA ASN A 99 10.97 7.24 -1.24
C ASN A 99 10.08 6.73 -0.10
N LEU A 100 9.29 7.61 0.52
CA LEU A 100 8.34 7.20 1.55
C LEU A 100 7.28 6.23 1.01
N ILE A 101 6.74 6.47 -0.19
CA ILE A 101 5.78 5.55 -0.84
C ILE A 101 6.45 4.20 -1.14
N ALA A 102 7.68 4.21 -1.69
CA ALA A 102 8.42 2.99 -2.00
C ALA A 102 8.78 2.18 -0.74
N ILE A 103 9.26 2.85 0.31
CA ILE A 103 9.60 2.22 1.59
C ILE A 103 8.34 1.66 2.26
N TRP A 104 7.24 2.41 2.27
CA TRP A 104 5.97 1.94 2.82
C TRP A 104 5.49 0.67 2.11
N THR A 105 5.56 0.66 0.78
CA THR A 105 5.11 -0.47 -0.06
C THR A 105 5.97 -1.71 0.15
N THR A 106 7.29 -1.55 0.14
CA THR A 106 8.23 -2.66 0.38
C THR A 106 8.13 -3.19 1.81
N ALA A 107 7.98 -2.31 2.80
CA ALA A 107 7.72 -2.71 4.19
C ALA A 107 6.39 -3.48 4.31
N ARG A 108 5.35 -3.12 3.55
CA ARG A 108 4.07 -3.87 3.52
C ARG A 108 4.23 -5.29 3.00
N TRP A 109 4.97 -5.45 1.89
CA TRP A 109 5.29 -6.77 1.36
C TRP A 109 6.09 -7.60 2.37
N ALA A 110 7.17 -7.03 2.91
CA ALA A 110 8.01 -7.70 3.90
C ALA A 110 7.23 -8.11 5.15
N PHE A 111 6.38 -7.22 5.68
CA PHE A 111 5.52 -7.51 6.82
C PHE A 111 4.53 -8.62 6.52
N THR A 112 3.88 -8.59 5.36
CA THR A 112 2.90 -9.62 4.97
C THR A 112 3.57 -10.99 4.84
N LEU A 113 4.73 -11.06 4.17
CA LEU A 113 5.51 -12.29 4.08
C LEU A 113 5.97 -12.78 5.46
N ALA A 114 6.40 -11.88 6.34
CA ALA A 114 6.78 -12.24 7.71
C ALA A 114 5.60 -12.75 8.53
N VAL A 115 4.38 -12.24 8.33
CA VAL A 115 3.17 -12.78 8.99
C VAL A 115 2.89 -14.21 8.54
N LEU A 116 3.06 -14.50 7.25
CA LEU A 116 2.78 -15.83 6.67
C LEU A 116 3.85 -16.87 7.02
N PHE A 117 5.13 -16.50 6.96
CA PHE A 117 6.23 -17.45 7.00
C PHE A 117 7.07 -17.41 8.28
N CYS A 118 6.80 -16.48 9.20
CA CYS A 118 7.55 -16.36 10.45
C CYS A 118 6.64 -16.32 11.67
N ASP A 119 6.98 -17.09 12.70
CA ASP A 119 6.22 -17.11 13.95
C ASP A 119 6.71 -16.05 14.95
N LYS A 120 7.97 -15.61 14.82
CA LYS A 120 8.60 -14.67 15.75
C LYS A 120 8.17 -13.22 15.50
N VAL A 121 7.55 -12.59 16.49
CA VAL A 121 7.14 -11.17 16.46
C VAL A 121 8.32 -10.24 16.21
N ALA A 122 9.51 -10.56 16.74
CA ALA A 122 10.73 -9.77 16.53
C ALA A 122 11.12 -9.58 15.06
N ILE A 123 10.71 -10.49 14.17
CA ILE A 123 10.96 -10.39 12.72
C ILE A 123 9.92 -9.49 12.04
N LYS A 124 8.70 -9.44 12.59
CA LYS A 124 7.56 -8.65 12.07
C LYS A 124 7.66 -7.17 12.47
N ALA A 125 8.14 -6.92 13.70
CA ALA A 125 8.14 -5.59 14.31
C ALA A 125 8.90 -4.51 13.51
N PRO A 126 10.08 -4.76 12.91
CA PRO A 126 10.79 -3.73 12.13
C PRO A 126 9.99 -3.28 10.91
N ALA A 127 9.46 -4.22 10.11
CA ALA A 127 8.64 -3.88 8.94
C ALA A 127 7.36 -3.14 9.32
N MET A 128 6.75 -3.53 10.45
CA MET A 128 5.59 -2.84 11.02
C MET A 128 5.96 -1.39 11.41
N MET A 129 7.02 -1.19 12.18
CA MET A 129 7.51 0.14 12.59
C MET A 129 7.81 1.03 11.38
N THR A 130 8.49 0.49 10.36
CA THR A 130 8.77 1.20 9.12
C THR A 130 7.48 1.62 8.41
N MET A 131 6.47 0.76 8.35
CA MET A 131 5.16 1.12 7.79
C MET A 131 4.50 2.27 8.55
N TYR A 132 4.45 2.22 9.88
CA TYR A 132 3.84 3.30 10.68
C TYR A 132 4.62 4.61 10.51
N GLY A 133 5.94 4.56 10.59
CA GLY A 133 6.80 5.74 10.41
C GLY A 133 6.64 6.37 9.03
N THR A 134 6.59 5.56 7.97
CA THR A 134 6.35 6.08 6.61
C THR A 134 4.94 6.59 6.40
N THR A 135 3.93 5.98 7.03
CA THR A 135 2.54 6.48 7.00
C THR A 135 2.45 7.88 7.62
N LEU A 136 3.06 8.07 8.80
CA LEU A 136 3.14 9.36 9.47
C LEU A 136 3.95 10.37 8.65
N GLY A 137 5.05 9.94 8.04
CA GLY A 137 5.85 10.78 7.14
C GLY A 137 5.05 11.27 5.93
N MET A 138 4.32 10.38 5.26
CA MET A 138 3.46 10.73 4.13
C MET A 138 2.35 11.70 4.54
N ALA A 139 1.68 11.44 5.68
CA ALA A 139 0.67 12.33 6.23
C ALA A 139 1.25 13.72 6.56
N GLY A 140 2.43 13.77 7.18
CA GLY A 140 3.13 15.02 7.48
C GLY A 140 3.46 15.83 6.23
N MET A 141 3.90 15.18 5.15
CA MET A 141 4.15 15.86 3.87
C MET A 141 2.90 16.47 3.22
N LEU A 142 1.71 15.95 3.54
CA LEU A 142 0.45 16.56 3.09
C LEU A 142 0.16 17.88 3.82
N LEU A 143 0.63 18.06 5.05
CA LEU A 143 0.40 19.27 5.86
C LEU A 143 1.35 20.43 5.53
N ILE A 144 2.53 20.15 4.98
CA ILE A 144 3.56 21.14 4.66
C ILE A 144 3.34 21.67 3.23
N PRO A 145 3.64 22.94 2.90
CA PRO A 145 3.62 23.41 1.52
C PRO A 145 4.42 22.48 0.60
N SER A 146 3.92 22.25 -0.61
CA SER A 146 4.63 21.42 -1.58
C SER A 146 6.03 21.99 -1.82
N CYS A 147 7.04 21.14 -1.63
CA CYS A 147 8.23 21.24 -2.48
C CYS A 147 7.80 20.97 -3.94
#